data_AF-A0A3S3Q324-F1
#
_entry.id   AF-A0A3S3Q324-F1
#
_cell.length_a   1.000
_cell.length_b   1.000
_cell.length_c   1.000
_cell.angle_alpha   90.00
_cell.angle_beta   90.00
_cell.angle_gamma   90.00
#
_symmetry.space_group_name_H-M   'P 1'
#
loop_
_entity.id
_entity.type
_entity.pdbx_description
1 polymer ?
#
loop_
_entity_poly.entity_id
_entity_poly.type
_entity_poly.pdbx_seq_one_letter_code
_entity_poly.pdbx_strand_id
1 'polypeptide(L)' 'MVFVHGESYFWGTGNAYDGTILASYGDVVVVTLNYRLGVF' A
#
# COMPACT_ATOMS: atom_id res chain seq x y z
N MET A 1 -9.55 5.18 0.00
CA MET A 1 -8.43 5.07 0.95
C MET A 1 -7.15 4.81 0.17
N VAL A 2 -6.12 5.62 0.36
CA VAL A 2 -4.80 5.41 -0.26
C VAL A 2 -3.85 4.96 0.83
N PHE A 3 -3.25 3.78 0.66
CA PHE A 3 -2.32 3.20 1.61
C PHE A 3 -0.88 3.33 1.10
N VAL A 4 0.00 3.83 1.97
CA VAL A 4 1.44 3.98 1.72
C VAL A 4 2.18 3.08 2.70
N HIS A 5 2.97 2.15 2.17
CA HIS A 5 3.76 1.23 2.99
C HIS A 5 4.99 1.96 3.61
N GLY A 6 5.39 1.59 4.83
CA GLY A 6 6.21 2.42 5.72
C GLY A 6 7.50 1.76 6.25
N GLU A 7 8.07 0.79 5.55
CA GLU A 7 9.20 -0.05 5.97
C GLU A 7 10.54 0.69 5.89
N SER A 8 10.63 1.75 6.69
CA SER A 8 11.79 2.66 6.82
C SER A 8 12.23 3.29 5.50
N TYR A 9 11.38 3.31 4.48
CA TYR A 9 11.68 3.80 3.12
C TYR A 9 12.79 3.03 2.39
N PHE A 10 13.29 1.92 2.93
CA PHE A 10 14.43 1.18 2.34
C PHE A 10 14.03 -0.11 1.65
N TRP A 11 12.86 -0.67 1.99
CA TRP A 11 12.37 -1.94 1.46
C TRP A 11 10.84 -1.96 1.51
N GLY A 12 10.23 -3.06 1.06
CA GLY A 12 8.76 -3.22 1.04
C GLY A 12 8.13 -2.99 -0.33
N THR A 13 6.82 -3.19 -0.39
CA THR A 13 6.00 -3.02 -1.61
C THR A 13 4.53 -2.88 -1.23
N GLY A 14 3.79 -2.04 -1.96
CA GLY A 14 2.33 -1.97 -1.85
C GLY A 14 1.62 -3.27 -2.23
N ASN A 15 2.27 -4.15 -3.00
CA ASN A 15 1.69 -5.42 -3.46
C ASN A 15 1.55 -6.46 -2.34
N ALA A 16 2.27 -6.30 -1.22
CA ALA A 16 2.19 -7.20 -0.08
C ALA A 16 0.86 -7.04 0.69
N TYR A 17 0.06 -6.02 0.37
CA TYR A 17 -1.15 -5.65 1.08
C TYR A 17 -2.37 -5.88 0.19
N ASP A 18 -3.17 -6.92 0.49
CA ASP A 18 -4.44 -7.18 -0.17
C ASP A 18 -5.54 -6.26 0.40
N GLY A 19 -6.04 -5.36 -0.44
CA GLY A 19 -7.09 -4.41 -0.09
C GLY A 19 -8.51 -4.98 -0.18
N THR A 20 -8.72 -6.22 -0.62
CA THR A 20 -10.05 -6.74 -1.01
C THR A 20 -11.08 -6.69 0.13
N ILE A 21 -10.69 -7.12 1.33
CA ILE A 21 -11.60 -7.12 2.49
C ILE A 21 -11.93 -5.69 2.93
N LEU A 22 -10.94 -4.79 2.96
CA LEU A 22 -11.14 -3.38 3.31
C LEU A 22 -12.04 -2.68 2.28
N ALA A 23 -11.85 -2.96 0.99
CA ALA A 23 -12.68 -2.40 -0.07
C ALA A 23 -14.14 -2.88 0.04
N SER A 24 -14.33 -4.19 0.26
CA SER A 24 -15.67 -4.78 0.35
C SER A 24 -16.42 -4.39 1.63
N TYR A 25 -15.74 -4.37 2.77
CA TYR A 25 -16.38 -4.10 4.06
C TYR A 25 -16.60 -2.60 4.29
N GLY A 26 -15.64 -1.78 3.87
CA GLY A 26 -15.67 -0.34 4.09
C GLY A 26 -16.49 0.44 3.07
N ASP A 27 -16.96 -0.21 2.00
CA ASP A 27 -17.57 0.44 0.83
C ASP A 27 -16.72 1.60 0.31
N VAL A 28 -15.41 1.33 0.11
CA VAL A 28 -14.42 2.31 -0.33
C VAL A 28 -13.50 1.73 -1.39
N VAL A 29 -12.99 2.58 -2.27
CA VAL A 29 -11.89 2.22 -3.16
C VAL A 29 -10.59 2.20 -2.35
N VAL A 30 -9.86 1.08 -2.37
CA VAL A 30 -8.54 0.93 -1.75
C VAL A 30 -7.47 0.96 -2.84
N VAL A 31 -6.47 1.81 -2.66
CA VAL A 31 -5.30 1.90 -3.55
C VAL A 31 -4.04 1.64 -2.73
N THR A 32 -3.27 0.63 -3.12
CA THR A 32 -1.88 0.44 -2.69
C THR A 32 -0.96 0.89 -3.82
N LEU A 33 0.19 1.46 -3.47
CA LEU A 33 1.12 2.01 -4.45
C LEU A 33 2.56 1.62 -4.11
N ASN A 34 3.38 1.58 -5.15
CA ASN A 34 4.82 1.39 -5.03
C ASN A 34 5.51 2.73 -5.30
N TYR A 35 6.47 3.08 -4.46
CA TYR A 35 7.33 4.25 -4.64
C TYR A 35 8.80 3.82 -4.60
N ARG A 36 9.71 4.70 -5.06
CA ARG A 36 11.16 4.44 -5.07
C ARG A 36 11.68 4.39 -3.63
N LEU A 37 12.57 3.43 -3.35
CA LEU A 37 13.06 3.16 -2.01
C LEU A 37 14.56 3.44 -1.92
N GLY A 38 15.07 3.65 -0.72
CA GLY A 38 16.48 3.94 -0.48
C GLY A 38 16.92 5.23 -1.18
N VAL A 39 18.02 5.16 -1.94
CA VAL A 39 18.69 6.33 -2.53
C VAL A 39 18.05 6.80 -3.86
N PHE A 40 17.00 6.12 -4.33
CA PHE A 40 16.49 6.21 -5.69
C PHE A 40 15.42 7.27 -5.96
#